data_AF-A0A1Z8Q434-F1
#
_entry.id   AF-A0A1Z8Q434-F1
#
_cell.length_a   1.000
_cell.length_b   1.000
_cell.length_c   1.000
_cell.angle_alpha   90.00
_cell.angle_beta   90.00
_cell.angle_gamma   90.00
#
_symmetry.space_group_name_H-M   'P 1'
#
loop_
_entity.id
_entity.type
_entity.pdbx_description
1 polymer ?
#
loop_
_entity_poly.entity_id
_entity_poly.type
_entity_poly.pdbx_seq_one_letter_code
_entity_poly.pdbx_strand_id
1 'polypeptide(L)'
;MSVKEKISKLGSFLDASGVFLKRTAIFAILLFISLSIIGGLFPSDDDPIKEGGILNLNIKGALVEELSQSDFERAFSQFSGESQTETLITDVIQVIRHAKDNEDISTLLISTDDFSGGSTTKLELIAKEITEFKTSGKKVIAYSDQGYGTAQYYLAAYADEIHLHDYTAVFIDGYRRVRTYYKSFFDKFLIDANVFKVGEYKAFVEPYFRDDMSDEAKGNVIEWITVLWDGYLDEVSEARGISNESLKYFIDNPGLAAKESDGDFAKAAIEYGLIDQLSNRREFRDYLYSIAPGEEEDEINIVGMNTYMNSVEMEPIFEESESNVGVIIAKGSIVDGSAGPGSIAGDDFVKIIRKAYEDETVKALVLRVDSGGGSAYASEVIADELEKFKDSGRPIIASMGGVAASGGYYISTPADKILAERHTITGSIGVGGFLPTFERALEYIGINEDGVSTVDITTSVAESLTEKDKALLQMGTDLVYDKFIAKVADNRGVTKEEIDQIARGKVWIGSKALEIGLVDEIAGIDRAIELAAELAEIDEELLGVKRINRDSDLDSFFAGMMAKITSSIIKITGLDFLYKKNELLDGIEESLHELSMMNDPNGIYMKCFCELD
;
A
#
# COMPACT_ATOMS: atom_id res chain seq x y z
N MET A 1 -31.49 -30.17 -41.31
CA MET A 1 -31.93 -30.55 -39.96
C MET A 1 -33.37 -30.10 -39.77
N SER A 2 -34.30 -31.02 -39.54
CA SER A 2 -35.72 -30.67 -39.34
C SER A 2 -35.91 -29.94 -38.01
N VAL A 3 -36.97 -29.13 -37.88
CA VAL A 3 -37.32 -28.43 -36.63
C VAL A 3 -37.43 -29.43 -35.45
N LYS A 4 -37.88 -30.66 -35.73
CA LYS A 4 -37.99 -31.75 -34.76
C LYS A 4 -36.62 -32.25 -34.25
N GLU A 5 -35.60 -32.27 -35.11
CA GLU A 5 -34.23 -32.61 -34.70
C GLU A 5 -33.58 -31.51 -33.86
N LYS A 6 -33.88 -30.23 -34.16
CA LYS A 6 -33.40 -29.10 -33.35
C LYS A 6 -34.00 -29.10 -31.95
N ILE A 7 -35.31 -29.35 -31.83
CA ILE A 7 -36.01 -29.41 -30.53
C ILE A 7 -35.52 -30.62 -29.70
N SER A 8 -35.32 -31.78 -30.34
CA SER A 8 -34.78 -32.96 -29.66
C SER A 8 -33.35 -32.74 -29.13
N LYS A 9 -32.47 -32.14 -29.94
CA LYS A 9 -31.11 -31.78 -29.50
C LYS A 9 -31.14 -30.77 -28.35
N LEU A 10 -32.02 -29.76 -28.42
CA LEU A 10 -32.17 -28.77 -27.35
C LEU A 10 -32.67 -29.42 -26.05
N GLY A 11 -33.64 -30.33 -26.12
CA GLY A 11 -34.10 -31.10 -24.95
C GLY A 11 -33.00 -31.95 -24.34
N SER A 12 -32.24 -32.68 -25.17
CA SER A 12 -31.10 -33.49 -24.68
C SER A 12 -29.98 -32.64 -24.06
N PHE A 13 -29.75 -31.44 -24.59
CA PHE A 13 -28.78 -30.48 -24.05
C PHE A 13 -29.24 -29.90 -22.72
N LEU A 14 -30.52 -29.54 -22.60
CA LEU A 14 -31.10 -29.03 -21.35
C LEU A 14 -31.13 -30.10 -20.25
N ASP A 15 -31.47 -31.36 -20.57
CA ASP A 15 -31.40 -32.47 -19.61
C ASP A 15 -29.95 -32.76 -19.18
N ALA A 16 -29.00 -32.78 -20.13
CA ALA A 16 -27.59 -32.94 -19.80
C ALA A 16 -27.07 -31.79 -18.93
N SER A 17 -27.51 -30.55 -19.20
CA SER A 17 -27.16 -29.36 -18.42
C SER A 17 -27.77 -29.40 -17.01
N GLY A 18 -29.02 -29.84 -16.88
CA GLY A 18 -29.68 -30.01 -15.58
C GLY A 18 -29.06 -31.13 -14.73
N VAL A 19 -28.65 -32.23 -15.36
CA VAL A 19 -27.90 -33.32 -14.69
C VAL A 19 -26.50 -32.86 -14.30
N PHE A 20 -25.83 -32.06 -15.13
CA PHE A 20 -24.53 -31.47 -14.81
C PHE A 20 -24.64 -30.52 -13.60
N LEU A 21 -25.57 -29.56 -13.62
CA LEU A 21 -25.82 -28.63 -12.51
C LEU A 21 -26.12 -29.36 -11.19
N LYS A 22 -26.98 -30.39 -11.20
CA LYS A 22 -27.26 -31.19 -10.00
C LYS A 22 -26.03 -31.92 -9.49
N ARG A 23 -25.22 -32.51 -10.38
CA ARG A 23 -23.99 -33.23 -10.00
C ARG A 23 -22.92 -32.28 -9.47
N THR A 24 -22.78 -31.10 -10.06
CA THR A 24 -21.87 -30.05 -9.58
C THR A 24 -22.29 -29.53 -8.22
N ALA A 25 -23.58 -29.27 -7.99
CA ALA A 25 -24.09 -28.87 -6.68
C ALA A 25 -23.88 -29.95 -5.61
N ILE A 26 -24.17 -31.22 -5.93
CA ILE A 26 -23.92 -32.35 -5.02
C ILE A 26 -22.42 -32.51 -4.74
N PHE A 27 -21.57 -32.36 -5.76
CA PHE A 27 -20.12 -32.40 -5.60
C PHE A 27 -19.62 -31.27 -4.70
N ALA A 28 -20.10 -30.03 -4.88
CA ALA A 28 -19.75 -28.90 -4.03
C ALA A 28 -20.19 -29.10 -2.58
N ILE A 29 -21.39 -29.65 -2.35
CA ILE A 29 -21.88 -29.99 -1.01
C ILE A 29 -21.03 -31.10 -0.38
N LEU A 30 -20.70 -32.16 -1.13
CA LEU A 30 -19.86 -33.25 -0.64
C LEU A 30 -18.43 -32.79 -0.38
N LEU A 31 -17.90 -31.90 -1.21
CA LEU A 31 -16.59 -31.26 -1.02
C LEU A 31 -16.61 -30.42 0.26
N PHE A 32 -17.62 -29.59 0.45
CA PHE A 32 -17.79 -28.78 1.65
C PHE A 32 -17.91 -29.63 2.92
N ILE A 33 -18.71 -30.70 2.89
CA ILE A 33 -18.83 -31.66 4.00
C ILE A 33 -17.49 -32.36 4.24
N SER A 34 -16.79 -32.79 3.19
CA SER A 34 -15.49 -33.45 3.34
C SER A 34 -14.43 -32.51 3.93
N LEU A 35 -14.40 -31.24 3.49
CA LEU A 35 -13.52 -30.21 4.04
C LEU A 35 -13.89 -29.86 5.48
N SER A 36 -15.19 -29.82 5.82
CA SER A 36 -15.65 -29.58 7.20
C SER A 36 -15.30 -30.75 8.14
N ILE A 37 -15.43 -31.99 7.66
CA ILE A 37 -15.04 -33.19 8.42
C ILE A 37 -13.51 -33.25 8.59
N ILE A 38 -12.75 -32.90 7.54
CA ILE A 38 -11.29 -32.82 7.61
C ILE A 38 -10.87 -31.70 8.58
N GLY A 39 -11.51 -30.53 8.52
CA GLY A 39 -11.26 -29.41 9.43
C GLY A 39 -11.57 -29.72 10.89
N GLY A 40 -12.61 -30.52 11.17
CA GLY A 40 -12.96 -30.96 12.53
C GLY A 40 -12.20 -32.20 13.03
N LEU A 41 -11.33 -32.81 12.20
CA LEU A 41 -10.49 -33.96 12.57
C LEU A 41 -9.09 -33.54 13.04
N PHE A 42 -8.72 -32.28 12.86
CA PHE A 42 -7.53 -31.71 13.47
C PHE A 42 -7.93 -31.19 14.86
N PRO A 43 -7.29 -31.66 15.94
CA PRO A 43 -7.46 -31.05 17.24
C PRO A 43 -7.18 -29.55 17.12
N SER A 44 -8.05 -28.71 17.68
CA SER A 44 -7.61 -27.41 18.16
C SER A 44 -6.69 -27.73 19.34
N ASP A 45 -5.38 -27.83 19.09
CA ASP A 45 -4.42 -28.06 20.15
C ASP A 45 -4.59 -27.02 21.25
N ASP A 46 -4.24 -27.44 22.47
CA ASP A 46 -4.29 -26.68 23.72
C ASP A 46 -3.81 -25.22 23.57
N ASP A 47 -4.18 -24.38 24.53
CA ASP A 47 -3.76 -22.98 24.63
C ASP A 47 -2.26 -22.84 24.24
N PRO A 48 -1.93 -22.25 23.08
CA PRO A 48 -0.58 -22.34 22.51
C PRO A 48 0.44 -21.50 23.26
N ILE A 49 0.00 -20.79 24.31
CA ILE A 49 0.76 -19.77 25.02
C ILE A 49 0.72 -20.12 26.49
N LYS A 50 1.89 -20.33 27.08
CA LYS A 50 2.04 -20.57 28.52
C LYS A 50 2.66 -19.34 29.17
N GLU A 51 2.47 -19.20 30.48
CA GLU A 51 3.08 -18.13 31.27
C GLU A 51 4.58 -17.99 30.97
N GLY A 52 5.00 -16.77 30.64
CA GLY A 52 6.39 -16.47 30.29
C GLY A 52 6.75 -16.63 28.80
N GLY A 53 5.77 -16.81 27.91
CA GLY A 53 5.97 -17.07 26.48
C GLY A 53 6.55 -15.90 25.67
N ILE A 54 7.09 -16.25 24.50
CA ILE A 54 7.62 -15.33 23.51
C ILE A 54 6.60 -15.14 22.39
N LEU A 55 6.19 -13.91 22.13
CA LEU A 55 5.42 -13.56 20.94
C LEU A 55 6.39 -13.20 19.80
N ASN A 56 6.42 -13.99 18.74
CA ASN A 56 7.17 -13.68 17.53
C ASN A 56 6.29 -12.94 16.51
N LEU A 57 6.60 -11.67 16.26
CA LEU A 57 5.88 -10.85 15.28
C LEU A 57 5.96 -11.44 13.87
N ASN A 58 7.15 -11.89 13.47
CA ASN A 58 7.41 -12.51 12.16
C ASN A 58 6.67 -11.81 11.00
N ILE A 59 6.86 -10.50 10.88
CA ILE A 59 6.18 -9.67 9.86
C ILE A 59 6.67 -10.13 8.48
N LYS A 60 5.73 -10.42 7.57
CA LYS A 60 6.04 -10.92 6.23
C LYS A 60 5.61 -9.95 5.14
N GLY A 61 6.48 -9.77 4.15
CA GLY A 61 6.25 -8.88 3.03
C GLY A 61 6.08 -7.43 3.45
N ALA A 62 5.29 -6.67 2.71
CA ALA A 62 5.12 -5.24 2.91
C ALA A 62 4.01 -4.92 3.92
N LEU A 63 4.22 -3.88 4.73
CA LEU A 63 3.18 -3.33 5.61
C LEU A 63 2.18 -2.49 4.81
N VAL A 64 0.90 -2.83 4.92
CA VAL A 64 -0.18 -2.19 4.16
C VAL A 64 -1.38 -1.85 5.04
N GLU A 65 -2.11 -0.80 4.67
CA GLU A 65 -3.40 -0.42 5.29
C GLU A 65 -4.53 -1.37 4.87
N GLU A 66 -4.44 -1.93 3.65
CA GLU A 66 -5.38 -2.89 3.10
C GLU A 66 -4.63 -3.88 2.20
N LEU A 67 -4.99 -5.17 2.31
CA LEU A 67 -4.46 -6.22 1.45
C LEU A 67 -4.92 -6.01 0.01
N SER A 68 -4.02 -6.19 -0.94
CA SER A 68 -4.33 -6.10 -2.37
C SER A 68 -4.98 -7.39 -2.91
N GLN A 69 -4.78 -8.50 -2.22
CA GLN A 69 -5.38 -9.79 -2.56
C GLN A 69 -6.77 -9.96 -1.95
N SER A 70 -7.69 -10.56 -2.70
CA SER A 70 -8.97 -11.02 -2.16
C SER A 70 -8.79 -12.23 -1.22
N ASP A 71 -9.77 -12.48 -0.35
CA ASP A 71 -9.71 -13.60 0.62
C ASP A 71 -9.51 -14.96 -0.03
N PHE A 72 -10.11 -15.18 -1.20
CA PHE A 72 -9.92 -16.41 -1.95
C PHE A 72 -8.50 -16.55 -2.48
N GLU A 73 -7.92 -15.46 -3.00
CA GLU A 73 -6.56 -15.50 -3.52
C GLU A 73 -5.56 -15.79 -2.42
N ARG A 74 -5.77 -15.20 -1.24
CA ARG A 74 -4.98 -15.51 -0.05
C ARG A 74 -5.11 -16.97 0.34
N ALA A 75 -6.33 -17.49 0.43
CA ALA A 75 -6.57 -18.90 0.74
C ALA A 75 -5.93 -19.84 -0.28
N PHE A 76 -5.95 -19.46 -1.56
CA PHE A 76 -5.30 -20.21 -2.64
C PHE A 76 -3.78 -20.14 -2.56
N SER A 77 -3.19 -18.97 -2.34
CA SER A 77 -1.73 -18.78 -2.18
C SER A 77 -1.20 -19.53 -0.96
N GLN A 78 -1.95 -19.52 0.15
CA GLN A 78 -1.63 -20.35 1.32
C GLN A 78 -1.67 -21.85 0.98
N PHE A 79 -2.70 -22.30 0.24
CA PHE A 79 -2.81 -23.69 -0.19
C PHE A 79 -1.71 -24.12 -1.18
N SER A 80 -1.29 -23.23 -2.09
CA SER A 80 -0.24 -23.50 -3.07
C SER A 80 1.18 -23.41 -2.49
N GLY A 81 1.32 -22.98 -1.23
CA GLY A 81 2.61 -22.77 -0.58
C GLY A 81 3.33 -21.50 -1.04
N GLU A 82 2.62 -20.56 -1.67
CA GLU A 82 3.16 -19.22 -1.97
C GLU A 82 3.37 -18.44 -0.66
N SER A 83 4.45 -17.66 -0.62
CA SER A 83 4.78 -16.85 0.55
C SER A 83 3.85 -15.64 0.65
N GLN A 84 3.49 -15.28 1.89
CA GLN A 84 2.73 -14.08 2.19
C GLN A 84 3.53 -12.83 1.77
N THR A 85 2.92 -11.95 0.97
CA THR A 85 3.57 -10.77 0.39
C THR A 85 3.18 -9.46 1.07
N GLU A 86 2.14 -9.47 1.89
CA GLU A 86 1.63 -8.28 2.59
C GLU A 86 1.19 -8.66 4.02
N THR A 87 1.43 -7.75 4.97
CA THR A 87 0.94 -7.83 6.35
C THR A 87 0.15 -6.56 6.67
N LEU A 88 -1.02 -6.70 7.29
CA LEU A 88 -1.82 -5.56 7.72
C LEU A 88 -1.16 -4.88 8.92
N ILE A 89 -0.97 -3.55 8.83
CA ILE A 89 -0.42 -2.79 9.96
C ILE A 89 -1.32 -2.85 11.19
N THR A 90 -2.65 -2.88 11.00
CA THR A 90 -3.63 -2.98 12.08
C THR A 90 -3.48 -4.26 12.89
N ASP A 91 -3.11 -5.37 12.26
CA ASP A 91 -2.96 -6.66 12.92
C ASP A 91 -1.70 -6.64 13.78
N VAL A 92 -0.60 -6.07 13.27
CA VAL A 92 0.65 -5.92 14.03
C VAL A 92 0.44 -5.03 15.26
N ILE A 93 -0.19 -3.87 15.10
CA ILE A 93 -0.48 -2.93 16.20
C ILE A 93 -1.33 -3.61 17.27
N GLN A 94 -2.45 -4.23 16.89
CA GLN A 94 -3.33 -4.91 17.84
C GLN A 94 -2.63 -6.04 18.60
N VAL A 95 -1.84 -6.85 17.89
CA VAL A 95 -1.14 -7.97 18.53
C VAL A 95 -0.11 -7.45 19.56
N ILE A 96 0.62 -6.37 19.25
CA ILE A 96 1.53 -5.76 20.23
C ILE A 96 0.76 -5.18 21.43
N ARG A 97 -0.34 -4.45 21.18
CA ARG A 97 -1.18 -3.88 22.25
C ARG A 97 -1.76 -4.95 23.16
N HIS A 98 -2.35 -6.01 22.60
CA HIS A 98 -2.90 -7.11 23.38
C HIS A 98 -1.80 -7.85 24.15
N ALA A 99 -0.65 -8.10 23.52
CA ALA A 99 0.47 -8.75 24.18
C ALA A 99 1.12 -7.91 25.28
N LYS A 100 1.03 -6.58 25.21
CA LYS A 100 1.50 -5.67 26.27
C LYS A 100 0.80 -5.98 27.60
N ASP A 101 -0.51 -6.23 27.55
CA ASP A 101 -1.35 -6.42 28.74
C ASP A 101 -1.58 -7.89 29.11
N ASN A 102 -1.27 -8.83 28.21
CA ASN A 102 -1.39 -10.28 28.45
C ASN A 102 -0.27 -10.81 29.38
N GLU A 103 -0.61 -11.29 30.58
CA GLU A 103 0.38 -11.79 31.58
C GLU A 103 1.19 -13.00 31.10
N ASP A 104 0.68 -13.80 30.15
CA ASP A 104 1.38 -14.98 29.66
C ASP A 104 2.54 -14.62 28.72
N ILE A 105 2.54 -13.43 28.12
CA ILE A 105 3.63 -12.97 27.26
C ILE A 105 4.65 -12.18 28.06
N SER A 106 5.89 -12.67 28.10
CA SER A 106 7.02 -11.99 28.76
C SER A 106 7.92 -11.24 27.78
N THR A 107 7.95 -11.69 26.52
CA THR A 107 8.95 -11.27 25.54
C THR A 107 8.32 -11.09 24.15
N LEU A 108 8.69 -10.01 23.47
CA LEU A 108 8.39 -9.77 22.07
C LEU A 108 9.64 -10.07 21.22
N LEU A 109 9.52 -10.95 20.22
CA LEU A 109 10.56 -11.23 19.24
C LEU A 109 10.21 -10.57 17.90
N ILE A 110 11.08 -9.68 17.43
CA ILE A 110 11.02 -9.03 16.13
C ILE A 110 11.90 -9.83 15.17
N SER A 111 11.26 -10.73 14.40
CA SER A 111 11.92 -11.41 13.27
C SER A 111 11.63 -10.66 11.97
N THR A 112 12.68 -10.27 11.25
CA THR A 112 12.55 -9.39 10.06
C THR A 112 12.99 -10.02 8.75
N ASP A 113 13.43 -11.28 8.72
CA ASP A 113 14.02 -11.88 7.51
C ASP A 113 13.05 -11.94 6.31
N ASP A 114 11.75 -12.11 6.58
CA ASP A 114 10.70 -12.10 5.55
C ASP A 114 10.04 -10.71 5.39
N PHE A 115 10.48 -9.70 6.15
CA PHE A 115 9.89 -8.36 6.15
C PHE A 115 10.49 -7.50 5.03
N SER A 116 9.65 -7.07 4.08
CA SER A 116 10.10 -6.28 2.93
C SER A 116 9.98 -4.77 3.13
N GLY A 117 9.44 -4.30 4.25
CA GLY A 117 9.37 -2.88 4.60
C GLY A 117 7.97 -2.26 4.59
N GLY A 118 7.93 -0.94 4.71
CA GLY A 118 6.73 -0.11 4.73
C GLY A 118 7.13 1.36 4.74
N SER A 119 6.18 2.27 4.50
CA SER A 119 6.45 3.71 4.58
C SER A 119 6.96 4.10 5.98
N THR A 120 7.79 5.15 6.07
CA THR A 120 8.38 5.62 7.34
C THR A 120 7.32 5.77 8.44
N THR A 121 6.16 6.35 8.11
CA THR A 121 5.02 6.49 9.03
C THR A 121 4.49 5.16 9.59
N LYS A 122 4.49 4.08 8.79
CA LYS A 122 4.07 2.74 9.25
C LYS A 122 5.09 2.14 10.19
N LEU A 123 6.37 2.37 9.93
CA LEU A 123 7.46 1.93 10.80
C LEU A 123 7.42 2.66 12.14
N GLU A 124 7.21 3.98 12.13
CA GLU A 124 7.05 4.82 13.33
C GLU A 124 5.89 4.34 14.21
N LEU A 125 4.74 4.00 13.61
CA LEU A 125 3.59 3.48 14.34
C LEU A 125 3.94 2.17 15.06
N ILE A 126 4.60 1.22 14.39
CA ILE A 126 5.00 -0.04 15.02
C ILE A 126 6.09 0.20 16.08
N ALA A 127 7.06 1.08 15.81
CA ALA A 127 8.11 1.44 16.76
C ALA A 127 7.54 2.06 18.06
N LYS A 128 6.48 2.88 17.94
CA LYS A 128 5.73 3.39 19.08
C LYS A 128 5.15 2.24 19.91
N GLU A 129 4.45 1.30 19.28
CA GLU A 129 3.85 0.15 20.00
C GLU A 129 4.92 -0.77 20.62
N ILE A 130 6.05 -1.00 19.94
CA ILE A 130 7.21 -1.72 20.50
C ILE A 130 7.74 -1.01 21.75
N THR A 131 7.84 0.32 21.69
CA THR A 131 8.28 1.14 22.82
C THR A 131 7.28 1.03 23.97
N GLU A 132 5.99 1.11 23.71
CA GLU A 132 4.95 0.93 24.73
C GLU A 132 5.02 -0.46 25.38
N PHE A 133 5.19 -1.52 24.58
CA PHE A 133 5.39 -2.89 25.09
C PHE A 133 6.61 -2.98 26.01
N LYS A 134 7.73 -2.36 25.62
CA LYS A 134 8.94 -2.30 26.46
C LYS A 134 8.71 -1.53 27.77
N THR A 135 7.96 -0.43 27.72
CA THR A 135 7.66 0.37 28.92
C THR A 135 6.76 -0.34 29.94
N SER A 136 6.02 -1.40 29.54
CA SER A 136 5.28 -2.26 30.49
C SER A 136 6.20 -3.17 31.31
N GLY A 137 7.51 -3.15 31.05
CA GLY A 137 8.53 -3.93 31.76
C GLY A 137 8.84 -5.27 31.12
N LYS A 138 8.25 -5.57 29.96
CA LYS A 138 8.49 -6.77 29.17
C LYS A 138 9.67 -6.59 28.23
N LYS A 139 10.32 -7.70 27.85
CA LYS A 139 11.55 -7.67 27.05
C LYS A 139 11.25 -7.66 25.55
N VAL A 140 12.01 -6.91 24.76
CA VAL A 140 11.97 -6.93 23.29
C VAL A 140 13.31 -7.42 22.74
N ILE A 141 13.28 -8.42 21.87
CA ILE A 141 14.47 -9.00 21.20
C ILE A 141 14.27 -8.87 19.70
N ALA A 142 15.31 -8.48 18.96
CA ALA A 142 15.33 -8.54 17.50
C ALA A 142 16.36 -9.59 17.03
N TYR A 143 16.00 -10.35 16.00
CA TYR A 143 16.91 -11.29 15.35
C TYR A 143 16.73 -11.30 13.84
N SER A 144 17.86 -11.34 13.14
CA SER A 144 17.92 -11.58 11.71
C SER A 144 19.02 -12.55 11.38
N ASP A 145 18.64 -13.59 10.65
CA ASP A 145 19.56 -14.57 10.08
C ASP A 145 20.09 -14.13 8.71
N GLN A 146 19.39 -13.23 8.03
CA GLN A 146 19.73 -12.76 6.67
C GLN A 146 20.40 -11.39 6.64
N GLY A 147 20.40 -10.67 7.76
CA GLY A 147 20.88 -9.30 7.88
C GLY A 147 19.76 -8.27 7.94
N TYR A 148 20.09 -7.08 8.41
CA TYR A 148 19.13 -5.99 8.53
C TYR A 148 19.34 -4.95 7.43
N GLY A 149 18.33 -4.75 6.59
CA GLY A 149 18.17 -3.62 5.69
C GLY A 149 17.56 -2.40 6.38
N THR A 150 17.35 -1.31 5.64
CA THR A 150 16.87 -0.02 6.17
C THR A 150 15.60 -0.14 7.02
N ALA A 151 14.52 -0.73 6.50
CA ALA A 151 13.25 -0.88 7.23
C ALA A 151 13.30 -1.92 8.36
N GLN A 152 14.02 -3.03 8.13
CA GLN A 152 14.19 -4.10 9.11
C GLN A 152 14.96 -3.59 10.34
N TYR A 153 16.04 -2.84 10.11
CA TYR A 153 16.86 -2.27 11.17
C TYR A 153 16.12 -1.18 11.94
N TYR A 154 15.27 -0.39 11.28
CA TYR A 154 14.47 0.62 11.96
C TYR A 154 13.64 0.02 13.09
N LEU A 155 12.92 -1.09 12.84
CA LEU A 155 12.16 -1.78 13.89
C LEU A 155 13.07 -2.46 14.92
N ALA A 156 14.15 -3.09 14.47
CA ALA A 156 15.10 -3.76 15.35
C ALA A 156 15.77 -2.79 16.34
N ALA A 157 16.00 -1.54 15.93
CA ALA A 157 16.64 -0.52 16.76
C ALA A 157 15.93 -0.24 18.09
N TYR A 158 14.61 -0.49 18.16
CA TYR A 158 13.80 -0.29 19.36
C TYR A 158 13.82 -1.49 20.33
N ALA A 159 14.47 -2.60 19.96
CA ALA A 159 14.61 -3.76 20.84
C ALA A 159 15.56 -3.49 22.02
N ASP A 160 15.42 -4.25 23.11
CA ASP A 160 16.38 -4.27 24.21
C ASP A 160 17.68 -4.96 23.81
N GLU A 161 17.59 -5.95 22.91
CA GLU A 161 18.71 -6.75 22.45
C GLU A 161 18.55 -7.11 20.97
N ILE A 162 19.57 -6.83 20.17
CA ILE A 162 19.61 -7.09 18.73
C ILE A 162 20.67 -8.16 18.45
N HIS A 163 20.22 -9.29 17.93
CA HIS A 163 21.08 -10.38 17.48
C HIS A 163 21.21 -10.36 15.95
N LEU A 164 22.39 -10.70 15.47
CA LEU A 164 22.71 -10.85 14.06
C LEU A 164 23.53 -12.12 13.84
N HIS A 165 23.28 -12.83 12.74
CA HIS A 165 24.15 -13.93 12.35
C HIS A 165 25.57 -13.43 11.99
N ASP A 166 26.60 -14.15 12.43
CA ASP A 166 28.02 -13.82 12.21
C ASP A 166 28.50 -13.88 10.75
N TYR A 167 27.62 -14.24 9.80
CA TYR A 167 27.92 -14.30 8.36
C TYR A 167 27.12 -13.26 7.55
N THR A 168 26.37 -12.38 8.22
CA THR A 168 25.53 -11.36 7.56
C THR A 168 25.95 -9.95 7.99
N ALA A 169 25.13 -8.93 7.67
CA ALA A 169 25.47 -7.54 7.91
C ALA A 169 24.24 -6.72 8.29
N VAL A 170 24.48 -5.59 8.96
CA VAL A 170 23.55 -4.46 8.94
C VAL A 170 23.91 -3.63 7.70
N PHE A 171 23.00 -3.57 6.74
CA PHE A 171 23.17 -2.85 5.48
C PHE A 171 22.02 -1.87 5.28
N ILE A 172 22.15 -0.69 5.87
CA ILE A 172 21.21 0.42 5.70
C ILE A 172 21.65 1.19 4.46
N ASP A 173 20.84 1.18 3.41
CA ASP A 173 21.13 1.80 2.12
C ASP A 173 20.44 3.17 1.90
N GLY A 174 19.67 3.61 2.89
CA GLY A 174 19.02 4.91 2.93
C GLY A 174 17.85 5.04 1.96
N TYR A 175 17.26 6.23 1.91
CA TYR A 175 16.13 6.50 1.03
C TYR A 175 16.58 6.97 -0.34
N ARG A 176 16.09 6.28 -1.37
CA ARG A 176 16.36 6.61 -2.77
C ARG A 176 15.09 6.67 -3.57
N ARG A 177 15.12 7.48 -4.63
CA ARG A 177 14.10 7.51 -5.66
C ARG A 177 14.77 7.30 -7.00
N VAL A 178 14.62 6.11 -7.56
CA VAL A 178 15.13 5.76 -8.89
C VAL A 178 13.93 5.59 -9.81
N ARG A 179 14.02 6.15 -11.02
CA ARG A 179 12.94 6.04 -12.01
C ARG A 179 13.52 5.84 -13.39
N THR A 180 12.86 5.00 -14.17
CA THR A 180 13.22 4.77 -15.57
C THR A 180 12.64 5.88 -16.45
N TYR A 181 13.41 6.29 -17.46
CA TYR A 181 13.03 7.30 -18.44
C TYR A 181 13.09 6.70 -19.86
N TYR A 182 12.11 7.06 -20.69
CA TYR A 182 11.77 6.36 -21.94
C TYR A 182 11.86 7.23 -23.19
N LYS A 183 12.23 8.50 -23.09
CA LYS A 183 12.25 9.40 -24.25
C LYS A 183 13.13 8.88 -25.38
N SER A 184 14.37 8.50 -25.10
CA SER A 184 15.27 7.92 -26.10
C SER A 184 14.75 6.60 -26.68
N PHE A 185 13.96 5.83 -25.93
CA PHE A 185 13.28 4.65 -26.43
C PHE A 185 12.17 5.06 -27.41
N PHE A 186 11.29 5.98 -27.03
CA PHE A 186 10.22 6.49 -27.90
C PHE A 186 10.76 7.10 -29.19
N ASP A 187 11.83 7.89 -29.12
CA ASP A 187 12.49 8.45 -30.31
C ASP A 187 12.99 7.35 -31.26
N LYS A 188 13.62 6.29 -30.72
CA LYS A 188 14.14 5.15 -31.52
C LYS A 188 13.05 4.31 -32.16
N PHE A 189 11.93 4.14 -31.47
CA PHE A 189 10.78 3.38 -31.95
C PHE A 189 9.76 4.24 -32.69
N LEU A 190 10.09 5.51 -32.95
CA LEU A 190 9.26 6.46 -33.70
C LEU A 190 7.87 6.66 -33.06
N ILE A 191 7.82 6.62 -31.73
CA ILE A 191 6.63 6.89 -30.94
C ILE A 191 6.65 8.38 -30.59
N ASP A 192 5.53 9.06 -30.83
CA ASP A 192 5.35 10.46 -30.48
C ASP A 192 4.73 10.57 -29.09
N ALA A 193 5.53 11.01 -28.12
CA ALA A 193 5.09 11.21 -26.74
C ALA A 193 4.45 12.59 -26.56
N ASN A 194 3.13 12.67 -26.76
CA ASN A 194 2.41 13.92 -26.54
C ASN A 194 2.12 14.08 -25.04
N VAL A 195 2.73 15.09 -24.43
CA VAL A 195 2.64 15.37 -22.99
C VAL A 195 2.00 16.73 -22.77
N PHE A 196 1.06 16.78 -21.84
CA PHE A 196 0.35 17.98 -21.40
C PHE A 196 0.54 18.08 -19.90
N LYS A 197 0.94 19.23 -19.36
CA LYS A 197 1.13 19.35 -17.91
C LYS A 197 0.90 20.76 -17.40
N VAL A 198 0.46 20.84 -16.15
CA VAL A 198 0.43 22.07 -15.36
C VAL A 198 1.08 21.79 -14.01
N GLY A 199 2.14 22.53 -13.74
CA GLY A 199 2.96 22.40 -12.55
C GLY A 199 4.44 22.24 -12.89
N GLU A 200 5.24 23.17 -12.38
CA GLU A 200 6.70 23.19 -12.48
C GLU A 200 7.31 21.89 -11.94
N TYR A 201 6.88 21.49 -10.74
CA TYR A 201 7.34 20.29 -10.03
C TYR A 201 6.59 19.02 -10.41
N LYS A 202 5.60 19.09 -11.33
CA LYS A 202 4.83 17.89 -11.73
C LYS A 202 5.68 16.99 -12.62
N ALA A 203 6.34 16.03 -11.98
CA ALA A 203 7.33 15.15 -12.60
C ALA A 203 6.76 13.82 -13.15
N PHE A 204 5.47 13.53 -12.94
CA PHE A 204 4.92 12.21 -13.27
C PHE A 204 5.07 11.88 -14.76
N VAL A 205 4.91 12.87 -15.64
CA VAL A 205 5.03 12.74 -17.09
C VAL A 205 6.47 12.74 -17.62
N GLU A 206 7.47 13.07 -16.80
CA GLU A 206 8.85 13.27 -17.28
C GLU A 206 9.48 12.07 -17.99
N PRO A 207 9.29 10.81 -17.56
CA PRO A 207 9.83 9.66 -18.28
C PRO A 207 9.44 9.58 -19.73
N TYR A 208 8.30 10.16 -20.10
CA TYR A 208 7.80 10.02 -21.46
C TYR A 208 8.41 11.05 -22.43
N PHE A 209 9.04 12.13 -21.94
CA PHE A 209 9.62 13.17 -22.78
C PHE A 209 11.05 13.60 -22.40
N ARG A 210 11.62 13.01 -21.34
CA ARG A 210 13.01 13.19 -20.90
C ARG A 210 13.72 11.85 -20.75
N ASP A 211 15.05 11.90 -20.68
CA ASP A 211 15.91 10.77 -20.30
C ASP A 211 16.48 10.92 -18.88
N ASP A 212 16.12 12.01 -18.19
CA ASP A 212 16.57 12.37 -16.85
C ASP A 212 15.52 13.22 -16.11
N MET A 213 15.68 13.30 -14.80
CA MET A 213 14.88 14.15 -13.92
C MET A 213 15.17 15.63 -14.20
N SER A 214 14.13 16.47 -14.23
CA SER A 214 14.32 17.92 -14.27
C SER A 214 15.00 18.44 -12.99
N ASP A 215 15.64 19.61 -13.07
CA ASP A 215 16.28 20.23 -11.91
C ASP A 215 15.25 20.57 -10.82
N GLU A 216 14.05 20.97 -11.22
CA GLU A 216 12.93 21.29 -10.35
C GLU A 216 12.41 20.05 -9.61
N ALA A 217 12.17 18.95 -10.34
CA ALA A 217 11.77 17.68 -9.76
C ALA A 217 12.85 17.13 -8.83
N LYS A 218 14.12 17.21 -9.24
CA LYS A 218 15.27 16.74 -8.43
C LYS A 218 15.42 17.54 -7.15
N GLY A 219 15.31 18.86 -7.23
CA GLY A 219 15.34 19.74 -6.06
C GLY A 219 14.22 19.41 -5.07
N ASN A 220 12.99 19.21 -5.57
CA ASN A 220 11.87 18.85 -4.70
C ASN A 220 12.03 17.46 -4.08
N VAL A 221 12.54 16.46 -4.82
CA VAL A 221 12.86 15.13 -4.26
C VAL A 221 13.86 15.19 -3.14
N ILE A 222 14.97 15.91 -3.36
CA ILE A 222 16.01 16.08 -2.34
C ILE A 222 15.42 16.72 -1.09
N GLU A 223 14.55 17.73 -1.24
CA GLU A 223 13.92 18.43 -0.12
C GLU A 223 13.17 17.48 0.83
N TRP A 224 12.27 16.63 0.31
CA TRP A 224 11.48 15.75 1.17
C TRP A 224 12.21 14.47 1.57
N ILE A 225 13.06 13.89 0.72
CA ILE A 225 13.88 12.70 1.08
C ILE A 225 14.86 13.03 2.21
N THR A 226 15.45 14.23 2.20
CA THR A 226 16.39 14.65 3.25
C THR A 226 15.69 14.66 4.61
N VAL A 227 14.47 15.21 4.69
CA VAL A 227 13.69 15.22 5.95
C VAL A 227 13.40 13.82 6.46
N LEU A 228 12.99 12.89 5.57
CA LEU A 228 12.74 11.50 5.95
C LEU A 228 14.01 10.82 6.44
N TRP A 229 15.13 11.04 5.75
CA TRP A 229 16.40 10.40 6.09
C TRP A 229 17.02 10.94 7.38
N ASP A 230 16.94 12.25 7.60
CA ASP A 230 17.37 12.86 8.85
C ASP A 230 16.53 12.33 10.03
N GLY A 231 15.20 12.21 9.83
CA GLY A 231 14.30 11.58 10.81
C GLY A 231 14.67 10.14 11.14
N TYR A 232 14.95 9.32 10.12
CA TYR A 232 15.45 7.95 10.31
C TYR A 232 16.71 7.92 11.17
N LEU A 233 17.72 8.74 10.84
CA LEU A 233 18.99 8.78 11.54
C LEU A 233 18.80 9.20 13.01
N ASP A 234 17.99 10.22 13.25
CA ASP A 234 17.73 10.72 14.60
C ASP A 234 17.03 9.67 15.46
N GLU A 235 15.94 9.08 14.94
CA GLU A 235 15.13 8.10 15.68
C GLU A 235 15.90 6.79 15.95
N VAL A 236 16.63 6.28 14.95
CA VAL A 236 17.45 5.06 15.13
C VAL A 236 18.61 5.32 16.09
N SER A 237 19.26 6.49 16.01
CA SER A 237 20.35 6.86 16.92
C SER A 237 19.84 6.98 18.36
N GLU A 238 18.68 7.59 18.57
CA GLU A 238 18.03 7.72 19.88
C GLU A 238 17.65 6.34 20.44
N ALA A 239 16.99 5.49 19.65
CA ALA A 239 16.57 4.16 20.06
C ALA A 239 17.76 3.27 20.48
N ARG A 240 18.89 3.36 19.77
CA ARG A 240 20.12 2.60 20.08
C ARG A 240 21.03 3.25 21.12
N GLY A 241 20.84 4.53 21.44
CA GLY A 241 21.74 5.28 22.29
C GLY A 241 23.14 5.48 21.68
N ILE A 242 23.23 5.56 20.35
CA ILE A 242 24.46 5.86 19.60
C ILE A 242 24.42 7.28 19.05
N SER A 243 25.58 7.90 18.81
CA SER A 243 25.61 9.24 18.19
C SER A 243 25.25 9.17 16.70
N ASN A 244 24.47 10.13 16.21
CA ASN A 244 24.12 10.25 14.80
C ASN A 244 25.39 10.28 13.90
N GLU A 245 26.48 10.92 14.33
CA GLU A 245 27.74 10.91 13.58
C GLU A 245 28.35 9.51 13.41
N SER A 246 28.24 8.66 14.43
CA SER A 246 28.74 7.27 14.38
C SER A 246 27.87 6.41 13.47
N LEU A 247 26.54 6.51 13.60
CA LEU A 247 25.59 5.82 12.73
C LEU A 247 25.83 6.23 11.26
N LYS A 248 25.91 7.53 11.00
CA LYS A 248 26.17 8.07 9.67
C LYS A 248 27.52 7.62 9.11
N TYR A 249 28.58 7.59 9.92
CA TYR A 249 29.88 7.10 9.46
C TYR A 249 29.82 5.63 9.04
N PHE A 250 29.18 4.77 9.85
CA PHE A 250 28.98 3.36 9.55
C PHE A 250 28.23 3.17 8.22
N ILE A 251 27.13 3.91 8.03
CA ILE A 251 26.27 3.83 6.83
C ILE A 251 26.99 4.36 5.58
N ASP A 252 27.62 5.53 5.67
CA ASP A 252 28.25 6.19 4.51
C ASP A 252 29.58 5.52 4.12
N ASN A 253 30.20 4.75 5.01
CA ASN A 253 31.53 4.16 4.82
C ASN A 253 31.60 2.66 5.18
N PRO A 254 30.73 1.79 4.64
CA PRO A 254 30.60 0.41 5.09
C PRO A 254 31.91 -0.38 4.89
N GLY A 255 32.66 -0.10 3.82
CA GLY A 255 33.96 -0.72 3.58
C GLY A 255 35.08 -0.26 4.52
N LEU A 256 35.01 0.97 5.05
CA LEU A 256 35.97 1.45 6.05
C LEU A 256 35.63 0.89 7.43
N ALA A 257 34.35 0.94 7.82
CA ALA A 257 33.87 0.34 9.06
C ALA A 257 34.23 -1.16 9.12
N ALA A 258 33.93 -1.91 8.07
CA ALA A 258 34.32 -3.33 8.00
C ALA A 258 35.84 -3.52 8.09
N LYS A 259 36.63 -2.69 7.42
CA LYS A 259 38.11 -2.80 7.45
C LYS A 259 38.70 -2.52 8.83
N GLU A 260 38.11 -1.63 9.61
CA GLU A 260 38.47 -1.39 11.01
C GLU A 260 38.20 -2.62 11.89
N SER A 261 37.24 -3.46 11.46
CA SER A 261 36.82 -4.72 12.08
C SER A 261 37.33 -5.96 11.32
N ASP A 262 38.55 -5.95 10.81
CA ASP A 262 39.21 -7.07 10.10
C ASP A 262 38.54 -7.53 8.79
N GLY A 263 37.69 -6.71 8.19
CA GLY A 263 36.92 -7.01 6.99
C GLY A 263 35.58 -7.70 7.26
N ASP A 264 35.15 -7.77 8.52
CA ASP A 264 33.92 -8.43 8.95
C ASP A 264 32.82 -7.40 9.24
N PHE A 265 31.72 -7.47 8.47
CA PHE A 265 30.59 -6.55 8.58
C PHE A 265 29.75 -6.78 9.83
N ALA A 266 29.58 -8.03 10.26
CA ALA A 266 28.84 -8.36 11.48
C ALA A 266 29.61 -7.85 12.71
N LYS A 267 30.93 -8.04 12.70
CA LYS A 267 31.83 -7.49 13.72
C LYS A 267 31.84 -5.96 13.73
N ALA A 268 31.78 -5.31 12.58
CA ALA A 268 31.65 -3.86 12.53
C ALA A 268 30.34 -3.37 13.16
N ALA A 269 29.21 -4.06 12.90
CA ALA A 269 27.94 -3.68 13.48
C ALA A 269 27.94 -3.72 15.02
N ILE A 270 28.57 -4.73 15.63
CA ILE A 270 28.68 -4.81 17.10
C ILE A 270 29.66 -3.79 17.67
N GLU A 271 30.80 -3.53 17.01
CA GLU A 271 31.80 -2.55 17.48
C GLU A 271 31.28 -1.11 17.42
N TYR A 272 30.42 -0.80 16.45
CA TYR A 272 29.74 0.50 16.33
C TYR A 272 28.47 0.63 17.18
N GLY A 273 28.08 -0.44 17.91
CA GLY A 273 26.91 -0.44 18.81
C GLY A 273 25.55 -0.61 18.11
N LEU A 274 25.54 -0.97 16.82
CA LEU A 274 24.31 -1.18 16.07
C LEU A 274 23.60 -2.47 16.49
N ILE A 275 24.34 -3.47 16.95
CA ILE A 275 23.80 -4.74 17.46
C ILE A 275 24.42 -5.07 18.81
N ASP A 276 23.82 -6.00 19.53
CA ASP A 276 24.25 -6.39 20.87
C ASP A 276 24.96 -7.74 20.90
N GLN A 277 24.58 -8.67 20.02
CA GLN A 277 25.12 -10.03 19.99
C GLN A 277 25.28 -10.56 18.58
N LEU A 278 26.36 -11.33 18.36
CA LEU A 278 26.47 -12.22 17.21
C LEU A 278 25.98 -13.60 17.63
N SER A 279 25.01 -14.14 16.89
CA SER A 279 24.40 -15.43 17.21
C SER A 279 24.03 -16.15 15.93
N ASN A 280 24.60 -17.34 15.70
CA ASN A 280 24.08 -18.21 14.64
C ASN A 280 22.74 -18.84 15.06
N ARG A 281 22.03 -19.45 14.10
CA ARG A 281 20.69 -20.04 14.34
C ARG A 281 20.61 -20.95 15.56
N ARG A 282 21.65 -21.76 15.80
CA ARG A 282 21.67 -22.71 16.92
C ARG A 282 21.82 -21.95 18.24
N GLU A 283 22.79 -21.04 18.31
CA GLU A 283 23.02 -20.22 19.51
C GLU A 283 21.81 -19.35 19.86
N PHE A 284 21.18 -18.74 18.85
CA PHE A 284 19.98 -17.95 19.07
C PHE A 284 18.81 -18.81 19.54
N ARG A 285 18.63 -20.01 18.96
CA ARG A 285 17.62 -20.97 19.44
C ARG A 285 17.88 -21.38 20.90
N ASP A 286 19.13 -21.71 21.24
CA ASP A 286 19.52 -22.10 22.60
C ASP A 286 19.28 -20.96 23.59
N TYR A 287 19.51 -19.71 23.15
CA TYR A 287 19.17 -18.52 23.91
C TYR A 287 17.66 -18.37 24.14
N LEU A 288 16.82 -18.50 23.10
CA LEU A 288 15.36 -18.47 23.24
C LEU A 288 14.86 -19.57 24.20
N TYR A 289 15.40 -20.79 24.08
CA TYR A 289 15.10 -21.89 25.00
C TYR A 289 15.48 -21.57 26.45
N SER A 290 16.59 -20.85 26.67
CA SER A 290 17.03 -20.48 28.02
C SER A 290 16.13 -19.47 28.72
N ILE A 291 15.42 -18.62 27.97
CA ILE A 291 14.54 -17.58 28.51
C ILE A 291 13.06 -17.99 28.55
N ALA A 292 12.63 -18.90 27.68
CA ALA A 292 11.26 -19.39 27.60
C ALA A 292 11.22 -20.89 27.22
N PRO A 293 11.62 -21.80 28.13
CA PRO A 293 11.52 -23.23 27.88
C PRO A 293 10.05 -23.68 27.78
N GLY A 294 9.77 -24.63 26.88
CA GLY A 294 8.48 -25.29 26.74
C GLY A 294 8.26 -26.40 27.78
N GLU A 295 7.19 -27.18 27.61
CA GLU A 295 6.90 -28.32 28.51
C GLU A 295 7.62 -29.59 28.07
N GLU A 296 7.81 -29.76 26.77
CA GLU A 296 8.56 -30.87 26.21
C GLU A 296 10.07 -30.57 26.15
N GLU A 297 10.87 -31.64 26.18
CA GLU A 297 12.32 -31.52 25.98
C GLU A 297 12.61 -30.90 24.61
N ASP A 298 13.51 -29.91 24.56
CA ASP A 298 13.84 -29.15 23.35
C ASP A 298 12.70 -28.29 22.76
N GLU A 299 11.61 -28.06 23.50
CA GLU A 299 10.54 -27.14 23.10
C GLU A 299 10.80 -25.70 23.61
N ILE A 300 10.46 -24.69 22.81
CA ILE A 300 10.49 -23.27 23.21
C ILE A 300 9.05 -22.79 23.34
N ASN A 301 8.71 -22.10 24.43
CA ASN A 301 7.42 -21.45 24.61
C ASN A 301 7.36 -20.17 23.74
N ILE A 302 7.10 -20.35 22.45
CA ILE A 302 7.06 -19.29 21.44
C ILE A 302 5.84 -19.46 20.54
N VAL A 303 5.15 -18.34 20.30
CA VAL A 303 3.95 -18.28 19.45
C VAL A 303 4.17 -17.26 18.34
N GLY A 304 3.77 -17.60 17.11
CA GLY A 304 3.78 -16.63 16.00
C GLY A 304 2.56 -15.71 16.05
N MET A 305 2.70 -14.48 15.57
CA MET A 305 1.64 -13.45 15.53
C MET A 305 0.27 -13.98 15.04
N ASN A 306 0.24 -14.69 13.91
CA ASN A 306 -1.01 -15.22 13.36
C ASN A 306 -1.63 -16.30 14.26
N THR A 307 -0.81 -17.16 14.87
CA THR A 307 -1.31 -18.18 15.81
C THR A 307 -1.85 -17.50 17.06
N TYR A 308 -1.10 -16.54 17.62
CA TYR A 308 -1.47 -15.75 18.79
C TYR A 308 -2.83 -15.08 18.61
N MET A 309 -3.00 -14.37 17.49
CA MET A 309 -4.23 -13.65 17.17
C MET A 309 -5.45 -14.57 17.02
N ASN A 310 -5.25 -15.83 16.64
CA ASN A 310 -6.33 -16.82 16.51
C ASN A 310 -6.59 -17.60 17.82
N SER A 311 -5.68 -17.55 18.79
CA SER A 311 -5.79 -18.28 20.07
C SER A 311 -6.35 -17.44 21.22
N VAL A 312 -6.29 -16.11 21.12
CA VAL A 312 -6.77 -15.20 22.16
C VAL A 312 -8.03 -14.45 21.72
N GLU A 313 -8.83 -14.01 22.68
CA GLU A 313 -9.95 -13.11 22.41
C GLU A 313 -9.41 -11.70 22.18
N MET A 314 -9.21 -11.35 20.91
CA MET A 314 -8.81 -10.01 20.52
C MET A 314 -10.00 -9.05 20.65
N GLU A 315 -9.77 -7.91 21.31
CA GLU A 315 -10.74 -6.82 21.26
C GLU A 315 -10.92 -6.37 19.79
N PRO A 316 -12.16 -6.31 19.28
CA PRO A 316 -12.37 -5.90 17.91
C PRO A 316 -11.99 -4.41 17.77
N ILE A 317 -10.98 -4.11 16.95
CA ILE A 317 -10.76 -2.71 16.51
C ILE A 317 -12.03 -2.11 15.87
N PHE A 318 -12.82 -3.00 15.27
CA PHE A 318 -14.17 -2.91 14.74
C PHE A 318 -15.35 -2.98 15.74
N GLU A 319 -15.39 -2.28 16.88
CA GLU A 319 -16.55 -2.43 17.79
C GLU A 319 -17.74 -1.56 17.36
N GLU A 320 -18.78 -2.17 16.79
CA GLU A 320 -19.98 -1.45 16.36
C GLU A 320 -20.94 -1.14 17.53
N SER A 321 -21.49 0.06 17.54
CA SER A 321 -22.54 0.52 18.46
C SER A 321 -23.74 1.11 17.68
N GLU A 322 -24.68 1.75 18.39
CA GLU A 322 -25.76 2.53 17.76
C GLU A 322 -25.29 3.90 17.23
N SER A 323 -24.07 4.33 17.55
CA SER A 323 -23.45 5.59 17.13
C SER A 323 -21.97 5.39 16.78
N ASN A 324 -21.73 5.19 15.49
CA ASN A 324 -20.44 4.80 14.95
C ASN A 324 -19.71 5.93 14.25
N VAL A 325 -18.37 5.91 14.37
CA VAL A 325 -17.46 6.51 13.39
C VAL A 325 -17.22 5.46 12.29
N GLY A 326 -17.66 5.77 11.06
CA GLY A 326 -17.37 4.94 9.89
C GLY A 326 -15.92 5.13 9.45
N VAL A 327 -15.19 4.06 9.15
CA VAL A 327 -13.82 4.11 8.63
C VAL A 327 -13.77 3.53 7.23
N ILE A 328 -13.36 4.34 6.24
CA ILE A 328 -13.09 3.91 4.87
C ILE A 328 -11.58 3.96 4.63
N ILE A 329 -11.00 2.84 4.21
CA ILE A 329 -9.58 2.76 3.82
C ILE A 329 -9.48 2.98 2.31
N ALA A 330 -8.71 3.99 1.91
CA ALA A 330 -8.42 4.37 0.54
C ALA A 330 -6.94 4.11 0.24
N LYS A 331 -6.61 2.85 -0.09
CA LYS A 331 -5.23 2.41 -0.38
C LYS A 331 -5.03 2.07 -1.85
N GLY A 332 -3.95 2.59 -2.44
CA GLY A 332 -3.50 2.26 -3.80
C GLY A 332 -3.75 3.36 -4.84
N SER A 333 -3.56 3.02 -6.12
CA SER A 333 -3.77 3.98 -7.22
C SER A 333 -5.25 4.27 -7.45
N ILE A 334 -5.57 5.51 -7.78
CA ILE A 334 -6.94 5.91 -8.13
C ILE A 334 -7.22 5.60 -9.60
N VAL A 335 -8.26 4.83 -9.88
CA VAL A 335 -8.62 4.35 -11.22
C VAL A 335 -10.11 4.52 -11.50
N ASP A 336 -10.47 4.60 -12.76
CA ASP A 336 -11.87 4.67 -13.19
C ASP A 336 -12.55 3.32 -13.16
N GLY A 337 -13.88 3.35 -12.99
CA GLY A 337 -14.72 2.16 -12.98
C GLY A 337 -14.63 1.40 -11.66
N SER A 338 -14.72 0.06 -11.76
CA SER A 338 -14.57 -0.87 -10.65
C SER A 338 -13.27 -1.65 -10.75
N ALA A 339 -12.62 -1.88 -9.63
CA ALA A 339 -11.43 -2.70 -9.52
C ALA A 339 -11.35 -3.38 -8.13
N GLY A 340 -10.57 -4.46 -8.06
CA GLY A 340 -10.43 -5.25 -6.83
C GLY A 340 -9.73 -4.51 -5.69
N PRO A 341 -9.52 -5.20 -4.55
CA PRO A 341 -8.74 -4.69 -3.42
C PRO A 341 -7.37 -4.15 -3.85
N GLY A 342 -6.80 -3.23 -3.06
CA GLY A 342 -5.51 -2.58 -3.36
C GLY A 342 -5.55 -1.49 -4.44
N SER A 343 -6.74 -1.07 -4.88
CA SER A 343 -6.96 0.08 -5.75
C SER A 343 -8.04 1.00 -5.19
N ILE A 344 -8.09 2.25 -5.64
CA ILE A 344 -9.15 3.21 -5.31
C ILE A 344 -9.98 3.43 -6.56
N ALA A 345 -10.92 2.52 -6.82
CA ALA A 345 -11.75 2.57 -8.02
C ALA A 345 -12.97 3.47 -7.81
N GLY A 346 -13.20 4.42 -8.73
CA GLY A 346 -14.24 5.44 -8.59
C GLY A 346 -15.64 4.87 -8.30
N ASP A 347 -16.09 3.88 -9.07
CA ASP A 347 -17.44 3.31 -8.92
C ASP A 347 -17.59 2.52 -7.61
N ASP A 348 -16.52 1.88 -7.15
CA ASP A 348 -16.53 1.10 -5.91
C ASP A 348 -16.52 2.01 -4.69
N PHE A 349 -15.67 3.04 -4.69
CA PHE A 349 -15.62 4.00 -3.59
C PHE A 349 -16.91 4.82 -3.46
N VAL A 350 -17.56 5.17 -4.57
CA VAL A 350 -18.91 5.78 -4.53
C VAL A 350 -19.90 4.86 -3.82
N LYS A 351 -19.89 3.55 -4.09
CA LYS A 351 -20.78 2.60 -3.38
C LYS A 351 -20.44 2.51 -1.89
N ILE A 352 -19.15 2.46 -1.54
CA ILE A 352 -18.69 2.42 -0.14
C ILE A 352 -19.15 3.68 0.61
N ILE A 353 -18.94 4.86 0.05
CA ILE A 353 -19.36 6.14 0.66
C ILE A 353 -20.89 6.20 0.77
N ARG A 354 -21.63 5.71 -0.23
CA ARG A 354 -23.10 5.61 -0.15
C ARG A 354 -23.57 4.70 0.97
N LYS A 355 -22.90 3.57 1.22
CA LYS A 355 -23.23 2.73 2.38
C LYS A 355 -23.05 3.49 3.68
N ALA A 356 -21.93 4.20 3.85
CA ALA A 356 -21.72 5.04 5.02
C ALA A 356 -22.80 6.13 5.13
N TYR A 357 -23.19 6.72 4.00
CA TYR A 357 -24.22 7.74 3.94
C TYR A 357 -25.60 7.21 4.35
N GLU A 358 -25.98 6.02 3.87
CA GLU A 358 -27.29 5.39 4.11
C GLU A 358 -27.40 4.70 5.47
N ASP A 359 -26.27 4.38 6.11
CA ASP A 359 -26.24 3.79 7.44
C ASP A 359 -26.50 4.86 8.52
N GLU A 360 -27.68 4.79 9.14
CA GLU A 360 -28.09 5.73 10.20
C GLU A 360 -27.24 5.61 11.47
N THR A 361 -26.53 4.50 11.68
CA THR A 361 -25.62 4.35 12.82
C THR A 361 -24.33 5.15 12.63
N VAL A 362 -23.94 5.44 11.37
CA VAL A 362 -22.72 6.20 11.07
C VAL A 362 -22.97 7.70 11.28
N LYS A 363 -22.37 8.26 12.34
CA LYS A 363 -22.51 9.68 12.73
C LYS A 363 -21.37 10.55 12.23
N ALA A 364 -20.21 9.96 11.96
CA ALA A 364 -19.04 10.62 11.38
C ALA A 364 -18.29 9.65 10.45
N LEU A 365 -17.40 10.19 9.61
CA LEU A 365 -16.57 9.40 8.70
C LEU A 365 -15.08 9.73 8.88
N VAL A 366 -14.25 8.70 8.97
CA VAL A 366 -12.79 8.79 8.80
C VAL A 366 -12.41 8.18 7.45
N LEU A 367 -11.72 8.96 6.63
CA LEU A 367 -11.14 8.52 5.36
C LEU A 367 -9.63 8.30 5.55
N ARG A 368 -9.19 7.05 5.67
CA ARG A 368 -7.77 6.67 5.81
C ARG A 368 -7.13 6.57 4.43
N VAL A 369 -6.29 7.54 4.05
CA VAL A 369 -5.75 7.67 2.68
C VAL A 369 -4.29 7.22 2.62
N ASP A 370 -3.98 6.26 1.75
CA ASP A 370 -2.62 5.82 1.40
C ASP A 370 -2.50 5.67 -0.12
N SER A 371 -2.36 6.81 -0.81
CA SER A 371 -2.39 6.93 -2.25
C SER A 371 -1.52 8.08 -2.80
N GLY A 372 -0.70 7.76 -3.80
CA GLY A 372 -0.09 8.74 -4.70
C GLY A 372 -1.04 9.33 -5.75
N GLY A 373 -2.33 8.98 -5.74
CA GLY A 373 -3.34 9.45 -6.68
C GLY A 373 -3.46 8.57 -7.94
N GLY A 374 -3.91 9.19 -9.05
CA GLY A 374 -4.21 8.48 -10.29
C GLY A 374 -5.15 9.28 -11.20
N SER A 375 -6.25 8.67 -11.64
CA SER A 375 -7.27 9.28 -12.49
C SER A 375 -7.85 10.56 -11.87
N ALA A 376 -7.90 11.64 -12.66
CA ALA A 376 -8.48 12.91 -12.22
C ALA A 376 -10.01 12.81 -12.15
N TYR A 377 -10.63 12.13 -13.11
CA TYR A 377 -12.09 11.94 -13.13
C TYR A 377 -12.57 11.10 -11.95
N ALA A 378 -11.95 9.94 -11.69
CA ALA A 378 -12.32 9.11 -10.55
C ALA A 378 -12.11 9.85 -9.22
N SER A 379 -11.06 10.67 -9.10
CA SER A 379 -10.84 11.51 -7.91
C SER A 379 -11.98 12.51 -7.69
N GLU A 380 -12.47 13.15 -8.76
CA GLU A 380 -13.63 14.06 -8.68
C GLU A 380 -14.91 13.32 -8.29
N VAL A 381 -15.17 12.17 -8.91
CA VAL A 381 -16.37 11.37 -8.62
C VAL A 381 -16.41 10.92 -7.15
N ILE A 382 -15.26 10.57 -6.57
CA ILE A 382 -15.13 10.23 -5.15
C ILE A 382 -15.34 11.47 -4.28
N ALA A 383 -14.69 12.59 -4.63
CA ALA A 383 -14.80 13.84 -3.88
C ALA A 383 -16.25 14.35 -3.85
N ASP A 384 -16.97 14.30 -4.97
CA ASP A 384 -18.38 14.70 -5.06
C ASP A 384 -19.28 13.88 -4.12
N GLU A 385 -19.06 12.57 -3.99
CA GLU A 385 -19.86 11.73 -3.08
C GLU A 385 -19.47 11.96 -1.61
N LEU A 386 -18.20 12.29 -1.31
CA LEU A 386 -17.77 12.72 0.02
C LEU A 386 -18.37 14.09 0.40
N GLU A 387 -18.42 15.04 -0.53
CA GLU A 387 -19.09 16.33 -0.33
C GLU A 387 -20.57 16.14 0.00
N LYS A 388 -21.25 15.23 -0.72
CA LYS A 388 -22.63 14.85 -0.39
C LYS A 388 -22.76 14.25 1.02
N PHE A 389 -21.78 13.46 1.49
CA PHE A 389 -21.77 12.98 2.87
C PHE A 389 -21.64 14.15 3.85
N LYS A 390 -20.68 15.05 3.62
CA LYS A 390 -20.48 16.26 4.44
C LYS A 390 -21.72 17.13 4.52
N ASP A 391 -22.42 17.32 3.39
CA ASP A 391 -23.66 18.10 3.30
C ASP A 391 -24.82 17.53 4.13
N SER A 392 -24.73 16.28 4.59
CA SER A 392 -25.67 15.72 5.58
C SER A 392 -25.51 16.29 6.99
N GLY A 393 -24.46 17.09 7.23
CA GLY A 393 -24.10 17.66 8.53
C GLY A 393 -23.26 16.72 9.39
N ARG A 394 -22.85 15.56 8.88
CA ARG A 394 -21.97 14.61 9.56
C ARG A 394 -20.51 14.90 9.21
N PRO A 395 -19.59 14.98 10.19
CA PRO A 395 -18.22 15.38 9.95
C PRO A 395 -17.43 14.28 9.22
N ILE A 396 -16.45 14.72 8.42
CA ILE A 396 -15.46 13.87 7.76
C ILE A 396 -14.06 14.27 8.22
N ILE A 397 -13.25 13.30 8.64
CA ILE A 397 -11.83 13.47 8.97
C ILE A 397 -10.98 12.65 7.99
N ALA A 398 -10.11 13.31 7.23
CA ALA A 398 -9.11 12.60 6.43
C ALA A 398 -7.90 12.29 7.32
N SER A 399 -7.48 11.03 7.36
CA SER A 399 -6.25 10.58 8.03
C SER A 399 -5.27 10.08 6.98
N MET A 400 -4.18 10.79 6.77
CA MET A 400 -3.18 10.44 5.76
C MET A 400 -2.16 9.45 6.32
N GLY A 401 -1.92 8.37 5.59
CA GLY A 401 -0.95 7.32 5.91
C GLY A 401 0.45 7.65 5.37
N GLY A 402 1.07 6.70 4.67
CA GLY A 402 2.39 6.90 4.07
C GLY A 402 2.38 8.00 3.02
N VAL A 403 1.44 7.90 2.09
CA VAL A 403 1.31 8.87 0.99
C VAL A 403 -0.15 9.32 0.87
N ALA A 404 -0.40 10.61 0.72
CA ALA A 404 -1.70 11.15 0.33
C ALA A 404 -1.47 12.35 -0.58
N ALA A 405 -1.02 12.08 -1.81
CA ALA A 405 -0.53 13.08 -2.74
C ALA A 405 -1.35 13.09 -4.03
N SER A 406 -1.42 14.25 -4.67
CA SER A 406 -2.13 14.47 -5.92
C SER A 406 -3.61 14.06 -5.81
N GLY A 407 -4.08 13.04 -6.51
CA GLY A 407 -5.46 12.54 -6.37
C GLY A 407 -5.78 12.06 -4.94
N GLY A 408 -4.79 11.53 -4.20
CA GLY A 408 -4.96 11.19 -2.79
C GLY A 408 -5.21 12.43 -1.91
N TYR A 409 -4.53 13.54 -2.22
CA TYR A 409 -4.84 14.84 -1.58
C TYR A 409 -6.20 15.36 -2.02
N TYR A 410 -6.54 15.22 -3.31
CA TYR A 410 -7.82 15.65 -3.89
C TYR A 410 -9.02 15.04 -3.15
N ILE A 411 -9.05 13.71 -2.97
CA ILE A 411 -10.13 13.03 -2.26
C ILE A 411 -10.15 13.34 -0.75
N SER A 412 -9.07 13.89 -0.21
CA SER A 412 -9.00 14.35 1.19
C SER A 412 -9.59 15.76 1.36
N THR A 413 -9.69 16.56 0.29
CA THR A 413 -10.15 17.96 0.37
C THR A 413 -11.57 18.15 0.90
N PRO A 414 -12.55 17.24 0.68
CA PRO A 414 -13.89 17.42 1.26
C PRO A 414 -13.93 17.32 2.78
N ALA A 415 -12.89 16.80 3.45
CA ALA A 415 -12.88 16.62 4.89
C ALA A 415 -13.00 17.94 5.66
N ASP A 416 -13.61 17.90 6.83
CA ASP A 416 -13.65 19.02 7.78
C ASP A 416 -12.29 19.26 8.43
N LYS A 417 -11.54 18.17 8.63
CA LYS A 417 -10.15 18.16 9.11
C LYS A 417 -9.32 17.16 8.34
N ILE A 418 -8.08 17.56 8.04
CA ILE A 418 -7.06 16.72 7.41
C ILE A 418 -5.93 16.53 8.42
N LEU A 419 -5.71 15.29 8.83
CA LEU A 419 -4.63 14.85 9.69
C LEU A 419 -3.59 14.12 8.84
N ALA A 420 -2.31 14.30 9.17
CA ALA A 420 -1.22 13.57 8.56
C ALA A 420 -0.16 13.22 9.61
N GLU A 421 0.62 12.18 9.39
CA GLU A 421 1.80 11.94 10.23
C GLU A 421 2.93 12.91 9.86
N ARG A 422 3.91 13.07 10.76
CA ARG A 422 5.05 13.99 10.56
C ARG A 422 5.75 13.73 9.23
N HIS A 423 5.95 12.46 8.90
CA HIS A 423 6.66 11.98 7.71
C HIS A 423 5.74 11.52 6.57
N THR A 424 4.44 11.81 6.64
CA THR A 424 3.52 11.58 5.50
C THR A 424 3.99 12.37 4.28
N ILE A 425 3.90 11.76 3.09
CA ILE A 425 4.16 12.45 1.82
C ILE A 425 2.82 12.92 1.23
N THR A 426 2.65 14.23 1.03
CA THR A 426 1.39 14.82 0.56
C THR A 426 1.61 15.98 -0.43
N GLY A 427 0.56 16.76 -0.70
CA GLY A 427 0.57 17.82 -1.70
C GLY A 427 0.52 17.25 -3.12
N SER A 428 1.54 17.52 -3.93
CA SER A 428 1.58 17.20 -5.36
C SER A 428 0.37 17.72 -6.14
N ILE A 429 -0.14 18.89 -5.74
CA ILE A 429 -1.28 19.56 -6.35
C ILE A 429 -0.87 20.04 -7.74
N GLY A 430 -1.15 19.23 -8.75
CA GLY A 430 -0.69 19.43 -10.12
C GLY A 430 -1.19 18.31 -11.01
N VAL A 431 -1.20 18.57 -12.31
CA VAL A 431 -1.93 17.75 -13.29
C VAL A 431 -1.05 17.51 -14.50
N GLY A 432 -1.20 16.34 -15.12
CA GLY A 432 -0.61 16.09 -16.42
C GLY A 432 -1.30 14.96 -17.16
N GLY A 433 -1.01 14.85 -18.44
CA GLY A 433 -1.53 13.85 -19.34
C GLY A 433 -0.44 13.39 -20.29
N PHE A 434 -0.57 12.16 -20.75
CA PHE A 434 0.33 11.53 -21.69
C PHE A 434 -0.50 10.74 -22.71
N LEU A 435 -0.32 11.04 -23.99
CA LEU A 435 -0.99 10.36 -25.09
C LEU A 435 0.02 9.99 -26.18
N PRO A 436 0.47 8.73 -26.25
CA PRO A 436 1.37 8.30 -27.31
C PRO A 436 0.63 8.15 -28.64
N THR A 437 1.25 8.62 -29.72
CA THR A 437 0.82 8.34 -31.10
C THR A 437 1.90 7.57 -31.85
N PHE A 438 1.49 6.74 -32.81
CA PHE A 438 2.31 5.72 -33.46
C PHE A 438 2.38 5.89 -34.98
N GLU A 439 1.91 7.00 -35.54
CA GLU A 439 1.90 7.24 -37.00
C GLU A 439 3.26 6.92 -37.63
N ARG A 440 4.34 7.53 -37.13
CA ARG A 440 5.70 7.33 -37.66
C ARG A 440 6.18 5.88 -37.49
N ALA A 441 5.85 5.25 -36.38
CA ALA A 441 6.21 3.85 -36.11
C ALA A 441 5.49 2.89 -37.06
N LEU A 442 4.20 3.13 -37.31
CA LEU A 442 3.36 2.35 -38.21
C LEU A 442 3.78 2.57 -39.67
N GLU A 443 4.01 3.82 -40.07
CA GLU A 443 4.50 4.18 -41.40
C GLU A 443 5.83 3.46 -41.69
N TYR A 444 6.75 3.43 -40.71
CA TYR A 444 8.04 2.75 -40.83
C TYR A 444 7.92 1.25 -41.11
N ILE A 445 6.88 0.59 -40.59
CA ILE A 445 6.60 -0.84 -40.87
C ILE A 445 5.61 -1.07 -42.02
N GLY A 446 5.24 0.00 -42.75
CA GLY A 446 4.38 -0.05 -43.92
C GLY A 446 2.87 -0.09 -43.62
N ILE A 447 2.47 0.23 -42.39
CA ILE A 447 1.06 0.38 -42.00
C ILE A 447 0.70 1.87 -42.06
N ASN A 448 -0.34 2.20 -42.83
CA ASN A 448 -0.80 3.58 -42.98
C ASN A 448 -2.30 3.63 -42.72
N GLU A 449 -2.75 4.73 -42.12
CA GLU A 449 -4.16 5.08 -41.99
C GLU A 449 -4.48 6.23 -42.96
N ASP A 450 -5.59 6.11 -43.67
CA ASP A 450 -6.08 7.15 -44.59
C ASP A 450 -7.61 7.16 -44.57
N GLY A 451 -8.18 8.35 -44.67
CA GLY A 451 -9.62 8.54 -44.50
C GLY A 451 -10.06 9.99 -44.67
N VAL A 452 -11.33 10.22 -44.37
CA VAL A 452 -11.91 11.56 -44.34
C VAL A 452 -12.68 11.72 -43.03
N SER A 453 -12.45 12.81 -42.33
CA SER A 453 -13.23 13.18 -41.15
C SER A 453 -14.16 14.34 -41.47
N THR A 454 -15.34 14.33 -40.85
CA THR A 454 -16.27 15.47 -40.89
C THR A 454 -15.85 16.58 -39.93
N VAL A 455 -14.96 16.27 -38.98
CA VAL A 455 -14.41 17.19 -37.99
C VAL A 455 -12.89 17.12 -38.01
N ASP A 456 -12.26 18.28 -37.95
CA ASP A 456 -10.80 18.42 -37.96
C ASP A 456 -10.25 18.21 -36.53
N ILE A 457 -10.34 16.96 -36.05
CA ILE A 457 -9.83 16.50 -34.74
C ILE A 457 -9.27 15.09 -34.93
N THR A 458 -8.06 14.84 -34.44
CA THR A 458 -7.45 13.50 -34.44
C THR A 458 -7.96 12.67 -33.28
N THR A 459 -8.50 11.49 -33.57
CA THR A 459 -8.96 10.50 -32.57
C THR A 459 -8.23 9.17 -32.67
N SER A 460 -7.39 8.98 -33.69
CA SER A 460 -6.62 7.77 -33.88
C SER A 460 -5.25 7.88 -33.20
N VAL A 461 -4.82 6.80 -32.55
CA VAL A 461 -3.43 6.67 -32.08
C VAL A 461 -2.45 6.42 -33.23
N ALA A 462 -2.94 6.12 -34.43
CA ALA A 462 -2.13 5.92 -35.63
C ALA A 462 -1.94 7.20 -36.47
N GLU A 463 -2.46 8.33 -36.00
CA GLU A 463 -2.25 9.67 -36.58
C GLU A 463 -1.54 10.57 -35.57
N SER A 464 -0.65 11.44 -36.04
CA SER A 464 -0.04 12.47 -35.18
C SER A 464 -1.07 13.51 -34.77
N LEU A 465 -0.97 13.96 -33.52
CA LEU A 465 -1.79 15.07 -33.04
C LEU A 465 -1.42 16.37 -33.77
N THR A 466 -2.43 17.07 -34.28
CA THR A 466 -2.26 18.42 -34.82
C THR A 466 -2.02 19.42 -33.69
N GLU A 467 -1.51 20.61 -34.03
CA GLU A 467 -1.36 21.70 -33.04
C GLU A 467 -2.71 22.12 -32.42
N LYS A 468 -3.80 21.92 -33.15
CA LYS A 468 -5.16 22.16 -32.66
C LYS A 468 -5.56 21.10 -31.62
N ASP A 469 -5.29 19.82 -31.88
CA ASP A 469 -5.57 18.75 -30.92
C ASP A 469 -4.78 18.93 -29.64
N LYS A 470 -3.48 19.25 -29.77
CA LYS A 470 -2.61 19.55 -28.62
C LYS A 470 -3.12 20.72 -27.80
N ALA A 471 -3.57 21.80 -28.46
CA ALA A 471 -4.14 22.96 -27.77
C ALA A 471 -5.43 22.59 -27.01
N LEU A 472 -6.30 21.74 -27.58
CA LEU A 472 -7.51 21.27 -26.90
C LEU A 472 -7.20 20.41 -25.67
N LEU A 473 -6.25 19.48 -25.78
CA LEU A 473 -5.82 18.63 -24.66
C LEU A 473 -5.13 19.45 -23.56
N GLN A 474 -4.32 20.45 -23.92
CA GLN A 474 -3.73 21.38 -22.95
C GLN A 474 -4.82 22.19 -22.24
N MET A 475 -5.83 22.72 -22.96
CA MET A 475 -6.96 23.42 -22.33
C MET A 475 -7.71 22.54 -21.32
N GLY A 476 -7.89 21.25 -21.63
CA GLY A 476 -8.46 20.27 -20.68
C GLY A 476 -7.59 20.12 -19.43
N THR A 477 -6.28 20.01 -19.61
CA THR A 477 -5.30 19.92 -18.50
C THR A 477 -5.31 21.18 -17.64
N ASP A 478 -5.36 22.36 -18.25
CA ASP A 478 -5.45 23.66 -17.58
C ASP A 478 -6.73 23.78 -16.75
N LEU A 479 -7.87 23.33 -17.30
CA LEU A 479 -9.14 23.33 -16.60
C LEU A 479 -9.12 22.41 -15.36
N VAL A 480 -8.55 21.21 -15.49
CA VAL A 480 -8.44 20.27 -14.36
C VAL A 480 -7.54 20.85 -13.26
N TYR A 481 -6.45 21.54 -13.62
CA TYR A 481 -5.61 22.22 -12.63
C TYR A 481 -6.35 23.37 -11.93
N ASP A 482 -7.06 24.22 -12.68
CA ASP A 482 -7.85 25.33 -12.10
C ASP A 482 -8.92 24.81 -11.14
N LYS A 483 -9.61 23.71 -11.50
CA LYS A 483 -10.56 23.03 -10.62
C LYS A 483 -9.89 22.47 -9.36
N PHE A 484 -8.70 21.89 -9.48
CA PHE A 484 -7.98 21.35 -8.34
C PHE A 484 -7.62 22.46 -7.34
N ILE A 485 -6.95 23.52 -7.80
CA ILE A 485 -6.59 24.62 -6.89
C ILE A 485 -7.84 25.34 -6.34
N ALA A 486 -8.94 25.41 -7.10
CA ALA A 486 -10.21 25.93 -6.62
C ALA A 486 -10.79 25.09 -5.48
N LYS A 487 -10.90 23.77 -5.66
CA LYS A 487 -11.46 22.87 -4.64
C LYS A 487 -10.63 22.88 -3.35
N VAL A 488 -9.29 22.94 -3.48
CA VAL A 488 -8.40 23.09 -2.32
C VAL A 488 -8.63 24.45 -1.66
N ALA A 489 -8.63 25.54 -2.42
CA ALA A 489 -8.84 26.89 -1.90
C ALA A 489 -10.18 27.02 -1.14
N ASP A 490 -11.26 26.50 -1.71
CA ASP A 490 -12.60 26.53 -1.14
C ASP A 490 -12.67 25.76 0.19
N ASN A 491 -12.09 24.56 0.26
CA ASN A 491 -12.11 23.73 1.48
C ASN A 491 -11.10 24.18 2.55
N ARG A 492 -10.03 24.89 2.17
CA ARG A 492 -9.04 25.44 3.11
C ARG A 492 -9.34 26.88 3.53
N GLY A 493 -10.35 27.53 2.92
CA GLY A 493 -10.74 28.91 3.23
C GLY A 493 -9.72 29.97 2.79
N VAL A 494 -9.00 29.71 1.69
CA VAL A 494 -7.94 30.59 1.13
C VAL A 494 -8.22 30.88 -0.34
N THR A 495 -7.39 31.70 -0.98
CA THR A 495 -7.53 32.02 -2.42
C THR A 495 -6.83 30.99 -3.31
N LYS A 496 -7.27 30.92 -4.59
CA LYS A 496 -6.59 30.08 -5.59
C LYS A 496 -5.14 30.50 -5.80
N GLU A 497 -4.86 31.79 -5.73
CA GLU A 497 -3.53 32.36 -5.87
C GLU A 497 -2.60 31.93 -4.73
N GLU A 498 -3.11 31.84 -3.50
CA GLU A 498 -2.36 31.32 -2.35
C GLU A 498 -2.04 29.83 -2.52
N ILE A 499 -3.02 29.02 -2.97
CA ILE A 499 -2.78 27.61 -3.26
C ILE A 499 -1.77 27.43 -4.40
N ASP A 500 -1.88 28.20 -5.48
CA ASP A 500 -0.96 28.09 -6.63
C ASP A 500 0.52 28.31 -6.23
N GLN A 501 0.79 29.14 -5.21
CA GLN A 501 2.16 29.38 -4.72
C GLN A 501 2.78 28.15 -4.04
N ILE A 502 1.97 27.28 -3.44
CA ILE A 502 2.40 26.07 -2.73
C ILE A 502 2.06 24.77 -3.49
N ALA A 503 1.41 24.89 -4.66
CA ALA A 503 0.98 23.80 -5.53
C ALA A 503 2.00 23.52 -6.65
N ARG A 504 1.59 23.65 -7.92
CA ARG A 504 2.41 23.42 -9.12
C ARG A 504 3.10 22.05 -9.16
N GLY A 505 2.44 21.04 -8.60
CA GLY A 505 2.90 19.67 -8.53
C GLY A 505 3.90 19.38 -7.42
N LYS A 506 4.22 20.35 -6.55
CA LYS A 506 5.24 20.21 -5.51
C LYS A 506 4.79 19.23 -4.43
N VAL A 507 5.65 18.29 -4.09
CA VAL A 507 5.46 17.30 -3.01
C VAL A 507 5.94 17.91 -1.70
N TRP A 508 5.20 17.67 -0.63
CA TRP A 508 5.49 18.15 0.73
C TRP A 508 5.50 17.00 1.73
N ILE A 509 6.34 17.10 2.76
CA ILE A 509 6.26 16.26 3.96
C ILE A 509 5.17 16.81 4.89
N GLY A 510 4.50 15.95 5.65
CA GLY A 510 3.38 16.27 6.53
C GLY A 510 3.67 17.42 7.50
N SER A 511 4.85 17.42 8.13
CA SER A 511 5.31 18.54 8.97
C SER A 511 5.30 19.88 8.23
N LYS A 512 5.78 19.91 6.98
CA LYS A 512 5.76 21.11 6.15
C LYS A 512 4.36 21.44 5.65
N ALA A 513 3.55 20.44 5.34
CA ALA A 513 2.17 20.59 4.90
C ALA A 513 1.30 21.25 5.99
N LEU A 514 1.54 20.94 7.27
CA LEU A 514 0.95 21.64 8.40
C LEU A 514 1.35 23.13 8.41
N GLU A 515 2.65 23.43 8.31
CA GLU A 515 3.15 24.82 8.36
C GLU A 515 2.54 25.72 7.27
N ILE A 516 2.27 25.16 6.08
CA ILE A 516 1.72 25.88 4.93
C ILE A 516 0.20 25.77 4.81
N GLY A 517 -0.47 25.11 5.78
CA GLY A 517 -1.93 25.04 5.86
C GLY A 517 -2.62 24.01 4.97
N LEU A 518 -1.88 23.07 4.36
CA LEU A 518 -2.46 21.95 3.60
C LEU A 518 -3.03 20.84 4.50
N VAL A 519 -2.56 20.77 5.75
CA VAL A 519 -2.98 19.82 6.79
C VAL A 519 -3.32 20.60 8.06
N ASP A 520 -4.22 20.08 8.90
CA ASP A 520 -4.70 20.72 10.13
C ASP A 520 -3.95 20.28 11.39
N GLU A 521 -3.51 19.02 11.45
CA GLU A 521 -2.90 18.43 12.64
C GLU A 521 -1.93 17.30 12.29
N ILE A 522 -0.85 17.15 13.07
CA ILE A 522 0.07 16.02 12.96
C ILE A 522 -0.40 14.90 13.89
N ALA A 523 -1.10 13.92 13.33
CA ALA A 523 -1.64 12.78 14.08
C ALA A 523 -2.08 11.63 13.17
N GLY A 524 -2.22 10.44 13.78
CA GLY A 524 -2.63 9.20 13.12
C GLY A 524 -4.13 8.92 13.14
N ILE A 525 -4.48 7.66 12.85
CA ILE A 525 -5.87 7.21 12.72
C ILE A 525 -6.64 7.24 14.05
N ASP A 526 -6.00 6.90 15.16
CA ASP A 526 -6.63 6.89 16.49
C ASP A 526 -7.18 8.29 16.82
N ARG A 527 -6.35 9.34 16.62
CA ARG A 527 -6.78 10.73 16.80
C ARG A 527 -7.84 11.17 15.78
N ALA A 528 -7.80 10.64 14.56
CA ALA A 528 -8.83 10.95 13.56
C ALA A 528 -10.20 10.38 13.97
N ILE A 529 -10.24 9.20 14.58
CA ILE A 529 -11.46 8.57 15.12
C ILE A 529 -11.98 9.39 16.31
N GLU A 530 -11.11 9.74 17.26
CA GLU A 530 -11.46 10.60 18.40
C GLU A 530 -12.04 11.94 17.94
N LEU A 531 -11.35 12.62 17.02
CA LEU A 531 -11.80 13.92 16.51
C LEU A 531 -13.11 13.82 15.72
N ALA A 532 -13.32 12.73 14.99
CA ALA A 532 -14.58 12.45 14.31
C ALA A 532 -15.74 12.28 15.32
N ALA A 533 -15.50 11.55 16.42
CA ALA A 533 -16.46 11.38 17.50
C ALA A 533 -16.75 12.69 18.24
N GLU A 534 -15.72 13.48 18.55
CA GLU A 534 -15.83 14.81 19.17
C GLU A 534 -16.72 15.74 18.32
N LEU A 535 -16.47 15.81 17.01
CA LEU A 535 -17.22 16.69 16.09
C LEU A 535 -18.64 16.21 15.82
N ALA A 536 -18.92 14.92 15.98
CA ALA A 536 -20.26 14.35 15.86
C ALA A 536 -21.01 14.29 17.20
N GLU A 537 -20.41 14.80 18.28
CA GLU A 537 -21.00 14.79 19.63
C GLU A 537 -21.39 13.37 20.11
N ILE A 538 -20.56 12.36 19.80
CA ILE A 538 -20.74 10.98 20.26
C ILE A 538 -20.15 10.85 21.67
N ASP A 539 -20.94 10.37 22.63
CA ASP A 539 -20.45 10.05 23.98
C ASP A 539 -19.44 8.89 23.91
N GLU A 540 -18.32 9.01 24.64
CA GLU A 540 -17.23 8.03 24.64
C GLU A 540 -17.70 6.60 25.02
N GLU A 541 -18.64 6.48 25.95
CA GLU A 541 -19.23 5.20 26.36
C GLU A 541 -20.11 4.55 25.27
N LEU A 542 -20.50 5.32 24.25
CA LEU A 542 -21.35 4.88 23.14
C LEU A 542 -20.59 4.85 21.81
N LEU A 543 -19.31 5.23 21.80
CA LEU A 543 -18.50 5.29 20.59
C LEU A 543 -18.30 3.89 20.03
N GLY A 544 -18.88 3.64 18.86
CA GLY A 544 -18.50 2.50 18.04
C GLY A 544 -17.61 2.93 16.88
N VAL A 545 -16.78 2.01 16.39
CA VAL A 545 -16.00 2.17 15.16
C VAL A 545 -16.48 1.13 14.17
N LYS A 546 -16.79 1.54 12.94
CA LYS A 546 -17.32 0.63 11.92
C LYS A 546 -16.51 0.72 10.65
N ARG A 547 -15.88 -0.39 10.25
CA ARG A 547 -15.20 -0.46 8.95
C ARG A 547 -16.22 -0.56 7.82
N ILE A 548 -16.21 0.40 6.90
CA ILE A 548 -17.10 0.40 5.72
C ILE A 548 -16.32 -0.17 4.54
N ASN A 549 -16.63 -1.41 4.18
CA ASN A 549 -15.90 -2.16 3.15
C ASN A 549 -16.67 -2.29 1.83
N ARG A 550 -15.92 -2.68 0.79
CA ARG A 550 -16.46 -3.20 -0.48
C ARG A 550 -17.44 -4.34 -0.21
N ASP A 551 -18.48 -4.46 -1.04
CA ASP A 551 -19.27 -5.69 -1.01
C ASP A 551 -18.41 -6.87 -1.45
N SER A 552 -18.56 -8.00 -0.77
CA SER A 552 -17.97 -9.26 -1.21
C SER A 552 -18.68 -9.72 -2.49
N ASP A 553 -18.24 -9.23 -3.65
CA ASP A 553 -18.88 -9.56 -4.92
C ASP A 553 -18.36 -10.92 -5.41
N LEU A 554 -19.21 -11.95 -5.28
CA LEU A 554 -18.93 -13.31 -5.76
C LEU A 554 -18.53 -13.36 -7.24
N ASP A 555 -18.93 -12.37 -8.04
CA ASP A 555 -18.58 -12.27 -9.47
C ASP A 555 -17.09 -11.90 -9.68
N SER A 556 -16.50 -11.07 -8.82
CA SER A 556 -15.06 -10.78 -8.82
C SER A 556 -14.24 -12.02 -8.44
N PHE A 557 -14.76 -12.82 -7.51
CA PHE A 557 -14.24 -14.13 -7.13
C PHE A 557 -14.24 -15.11 -8.32
N PHE A 558 -15.34 -15.20 -9.09
CA PHE A 558 -15.40 -16.06 -10.27
C PHE A 558 -14.50 -15.57 -11.41
N ALA A 559 -14.41 -14.26 -11.64
CA ALA A 559 -13.52 -13.67 -12.65
C ALA A 559 -12.04 -13.91 -12.33
N GLY A 560 -11.63 -13.70 -11.08
CA GLY A 560 -10.28 -14.01 -10.59
C GLY A 560 -9.95 -15.50 -10.68
N MET A 561 -10.91 -16.37 -10.32
CA MET A 561 -10.79 -17.82 -10.46
C MET A 561 -10.59 -18.23 -11.93
N MET A 562 -11.37 -17.67 -12.86
CA MET A 562 -11.25 -17.98 -14.28
C MET A 562 -9.91 -17.49 -14.86
N ALA A 563 -9.47 -16.28 -14.49
CA ALA A 563 -8.17 -15.72 -14.89
C ALA A 563 -6.99 -16.59 -14.41
N LYS A 564 -7.06 -17.13 -13.18
CA LYS A 564 -6.03 -18.03 -12.62
C LYS A 564 -6.11 -19.46 -13.15
N ILE A 565 -7.29 -19.97 -13.49
CA ILE A 565 -7.42 -21.23 -14.23
C ILE A 565 -6.78 -21.08 -15.62
N THR A 566 -6.99 -19.96 -16.31
CA THR A 566 -6.31 -19.71 -17.58
C THR A 566 -4.80 -19.57 -17.43
N SER A 567 -4.30 -18.91 -16.37
CA SER A 567 -2.85 -18.81 -16.13
C SER A 567 -2.23 -20.17 -15.75
N SER A 568 -2.96 -21.00 -15.00
CA SER A 568 -2.54 -22.36 -14.64
C SER A 568 -2.52 -23.29 -15.85
N ILE A 569 -3.49 -23.16 -16.77
CA ILE A 569 -3.48 -23.85 -18.06
C ILE A 569 -2.25 -23.42 -18.88
N ILE A 570 -1.90 -22.13 -18.88
CA ILE A 570 -0.69 -21.63 -19.54
C ILE A 570 0.58 -22.26 -18.94
N LYS A 571 0.69 -22.34 -17.60
CA LYS A 571 1.79 -23.04 -16.91
C LYS A 571 1.86 -24.53 -17.27
N ILE A 572 0.72 -25.23 -17.27
CA ILE A 572 0.63 -26.67 -17.56
C ILE A 572 0.93 -26.98 -19.05
N THR A 573 0.61 -26.07 -19.97
CA THR A 573 0.87 -26.25 -21.41
C THR A 573 2.34 -26.09 -21.81
N GLY A 574 3.24 -25.76 -20.88
CA GLY A 574 4.68 -25.65 -21.16
C GLY A 574 5.08 -24.38 -21.92
N LEU A 575 4.24 -23.35 -21.90
CA LEU A 575 4.58 -21.98 -22.35
C LEU A 575 5.46 -21.23 -21.33
N ASP A 576 5.83 -21.89 -20.24
CA ASP A 576 6.60 -21.38 -19.09
C ASP A 576 8.03 -20.90 -19.43
N PHE A 577 8.57 -21.30 -20.60
CA PHE A 577 9.88 -20.84 -21.08
C PHE A 577 9.94 -19.31 -21.31
N LEU A 578 8.80 -18.62 -21.43
CA LEU A 578 8.74 -17.17 -21.56
C LEU A 578 8.91 -16.41 -20.24
N TYR A 579 8.73 -17.05 -19.08
CA TYR A 579 8.74 -16.43 -17.75
C TYR A 579 9.94 -16.87 -16.91
N LYS A 580 11.15 -16.63 -17.43
CA LYS A 580 12.34 -16.66 -16.59
C LYS A 580 12.43 -15.29 -15.90
N LYS A 581 12.05 -15.25 -14.61
CA LYS A 581 12.13 -14.05 -13.75
C LYS A 581 13.51 -13.42 -13.89
N ASN A 582 13.54 -12.19 -14.39
CA ASN A 582 14.73 -11.42 -14.68
C ASN A 582 14.44 -10.03 -14.15
N GLU A 583 15.29 -9.47 -13.30
CA GLU A 583 15.09 -8.15 -12.68
C GLU A 583 14.79 -7.05 -13.72
N LEU A 584 15.34 -7.17 -14.93
CA LEU A 584 15.05 -6.27 -16.04
C LEU A 584 13.61 -6.40 -16.57
N LEU A 585 13.06 -7.63 -16.61
CA LEU A 585 11.69 -7.88 -17.05
C LEU A 585 10.70 -7.45 -15.98
N ASP A 586 11.05 -7.61 -14.70
CA ASP A 586 10.20 -7.20 -13.57
C ASP A 586 9.97 -5.67 -13.59
N GLY A 587 11.02 -4.87 -13.81
CA GLY A 587 10.86 -3.41 -13.93
C GLY A 587 10.08 -2.94 -15.17
N ILE A 588 10.11 -3.72 -16.26
CA ILE A 588 9.27 -3.48 -17.45
C ILE A 588 7.82 -3.87 -17.14
N GLU A 589 7.59 -4.99 -16.48
CA GLU A 589 6.26 -5.47 -16.09
C GLU A 589 5.58 -4.49 -15.14
N GLU A 590 6.30 -3.98 -14.14
CA GLU A 590 5.82 -2.95 -13.22
C GLU A 590 5.43 -1.66 -13.97
N SER A 591 6.29 -1.20 -14.89
CA SER A 591 6.00 -0.02 -15.71
C SER A 591 4.80 -0.22 -16.65
N LEU A 592 4.61 -1.43 -17.17
CA LEU A 592 3.44 -1.80 -17.96
C LEU A 592 2.18 -1.89 -17.10
N HIS A 593 2.29 -2.39 -15.87
CA HIS A 593 1.21 -2.41 -14.90
C HIS A 593 0.77 -0.98 -14.55
N GLU A 594 1.70 -0.06 -14.27
CA GLU A 594 1.38 1.36 -14.06
C GLU A 594 0.63 1.97 -15.25
N LEU A 595 1.10 1.72 -16.48
CA LEU A 595 0.41 2.18 -17.69
C LEU A 595 -0.98 1.56 -17.85
N SER A 596 -1.18 0.30 -17.42
CA SER A 596 -2.49 -0.36 -17.46
C SER A 596 -3.49 0.25 -16.46
N MET A 597 -2.98 0.84 -15.38
CA MET A 597 -3.76 1.57 -14.38
C MET A 597 -4.06 3.02 -14.80
N MET A 598 -3.47 3.51 -15.89
CA MET A 598 -3.78 4.82 -16.47
C MET A 598 -5.03 4.71 -17.36
N ASN A 599 -6.21 4.77 -16.74
CA ASN A 599 -7.50 4.60 -17.42
C ASN A 599 -8.43 5.83 -17.34
N ASP A 600 -7.89 7.02 -17.06
CA ASP A 600 -8.68 8.27 -17.04
C ASP A 600 -9.39 8.49 -18.39
N PRO A 601 -10.72 8.72 -18.41
CA PRO A 601 -11.49 8.85 -19.64
C PRO A 601 -11.04 10.04 -20.51
N ASN A 602 -10.38 11.04 -19.91
CA ASN A 602 -9.81 12.19 -20.61
C ASN A 602 -8.28 12.10 -20.78
N GLY A 603 -7.64 11.05 -20.28
CA GLY A 603 -6.19 10.91 -20.27
C GLY A 603 -5.47 11.92 -19.37
N ILE A 604 -6.16 12.46 -18.37
CA ILE A 604 -5.63 13.48 -17.45
C ILE A 604 -5.48 12.88 -16.06
N TYR A 605 -4.31 13.03 -15.45
CA TYR A 605 -3.97 12.35 -14.21
C TYR A 605 -3.49 13.33 -13.13
N MET A 606 -3.96 13.06 -11.92
CA MET A 606 -3.46 13.58 -10.66
C MET A 606 -2.64 12.47 -9.98
N LYS A 607 -1.47 12.14 -10.54
CA LYS A 607 -0.57 11.09 -10.01
C LYS A 607 0.75 11.66 -9.48
N CYS A 608 1.22 11.08 -8.39
CA CYS A 608 2.52 11.29 -7.76
C CYS A 608 3.24 9.93 -7.66
N PHE A 609 4.48 9.85 -8.15
CA PHE A 609 5.35 8.68 -7.96
C PHE A 609 6.27 8.93 -6.76
N CYS A 610 5.68 9.05 -5.58
CA CYS A 610 6.38 9.50 -4.38
C CYS A 610 6.42 8.45 -3.27
N GLU A 611 6.17 7.20 -3.62
CA GLU A 611 6.51 6.06 -2.77
C GLU A 611 8.04 5.86 -2.80
N LEU A 612 8.60 5.37 -1.69
CA LEU A 612 10.02 5.07 -1.55
C LEU A 612 10.21 3.55 -1.68
N ASP A 613 11.34 3.18 -2.27
CA ASP A 613 11.84 1.80 -2.29
C ASP A 613 12.57 1.45 -0.99
#